data_AF-A0A933WHZ4-F1
#
_entry.id   AF-A0A933WHZ4-F1
#
_cell.length_a   1.000
_cell.length_b   1.000
_cell.length_c   1.000
_cell.angle_alpha   90.00
_cell.angle_beta   90.00
_cell.angle_gamma   90.00
#
_symmetry.space_group_name_H-M   'P 1'
#
loop_
_entity.id
_entity.type
_entity.pdbx_description
1 polymer ?
#
loop_
_entity_poly.entity_id
_entity_poly.type
_entity_poly.pdbx_seq_one_letter_code
_entity_poly.pdbx_strand_id
1 'polypeptide(L)' 'MKAAVKMTSIRLDTKLADFVVKALGVKSRTEAVHVALREVAGLKKFKELMLKHGGKLKFEAHGR' A
#
# COMPACT_ATOMS: atom_id res chain seq x y z
N MET A 1 14.11 -16.59 -2.83
CA MET A 1 13.05 -17.40 -3.50
C MET A 1 12.02 -16.45 -4.08
N LYS A 2 11.88 -16.38 -5.41
CA LYS A 2 10.86 -15.54 -6.06
C LYS A 2 9.50 -16.12 -5.65
N ALA A 3 8.76 -15.45 -4.78
CA ALA A 3 7.43 -15.92 -4.38
C ALA A 3 6.59 -16.06 -5.65
N ALA A 4 6.19 -17.28 -5.98
CA ALA A 4 5.33 -17.54 -7.13
C ALA A 4 4.03 -16.77 -6.91
N VAL A 5 3.76 -15.78 -7.75
CA VAL A 5 2.51 -15.00 -7.69
C VAL A 5 1.40 -15.96 -8.11
N LYS A 6 0.66 -16.48 -7.13
CA LYS A 6 -0.54 -17.28 -7.38
C LYS A 6 -1.63 -16.35 -7.87
N MET A 7 -1.97 -16.48 -9.14
CA MET A 7 -3.09 -15.76 -9.74
C MET A 7 -4.39 -16.44 -9.30
N THR A 8 -5.35 -15.66 -8.84
CA THR A 8 -6.64 -16.17 -8.38
C THR A 8 -7.74 -15.28 -8.94
N SER A 9 -8.84 -15.88 -9.39
CA SER A 9 -10.02 -15.15 -9.84
C SER A 9 -10.80 -14.65 -8.62
N ILE A 10 -10.94 -13.33 -8.51
CA ILE A 10 -11.77 -12.67 -7.49
C ILE A 10 -12.86 -11.85 -8.19
N ARG A 11 -14.03 -11.73 -7.57
CA ARG A 11 -15.04 -10.76 -8.01
C ARG A 11 -14.60 -9.37 -7.55
N LEU A 12 -14.47 -8.45 -8.49
CA LEU A 12 -13.99 -7.10 -8.25
C LEU A 12 -14.95 -6.11 -8.92
N ASP A 13 -15.23 -5.00 -8.25
CA ASP A 13 -15.92 -3.87 -8.89
C ASP A 13 -15.01 -3.28 -9.97
N THR A 14 -15.43 -3.45 -11.22
CA THR A 14 -14.66 -3.01 -12.40
C THR A 14 -14.58 -1.49 -12.50
N LYS A 15 -15.59 -0.75 -12.01
CA LYS A 15 -15.59 0.71 -12.05
C LYS A 15 -14.56 1.27 -11.08
N LEU A 16 -14.49 0.70 -9.88
CA LEU A 16 -13.47 1.06 -8.89
C LEU A 16 -12.07 0.73 -9.42
N ALA A 17 -11.89 -0.44 -10.02
CA ALA A 17 -10.61 -0.82 -10.61
C ALA A 17 -10.17 0.16 -11.72
N ASP A 18 -11.08 0.56 -12.61
CA ASP A 18 -10.79 1.53 -13.67
C ASP A 18 -10.45 2.92 -13.14
N PHE A 19 -11.11 3.35 -12.05
CA PHE A 19 -10.76 4.59 -11.38
C PHE A 19 -9.34 4.53 -10.81
N VAL A 20 -8.98 3.44 -10.12
CA VAL A 20 -7.65 3.27 -9.52
C VAL A 20 -6.58 3.17 -10.60
N VAL A 21 -6.86 2.50 -11.72
CA VAL A 21 -5.97 2.47 -12.90
C VAL A 21 -5.63 3.89 -13.38
N LYS A 22 -6.64 4.75 -13.49
CA LYS A 22 -6.44 6.16 -13.88
C LYS A 22 -5.71 6.98 -12.81
N ALA A 23 -6.07 6.80 -11.54
CA ALA A 23 -5.50 7.55 -10.43
C ALA A 23 -4.01 7.20 -10.21
N LEU A 24 -3.64 5.94 -10.37
CA LEU A 24 -2.26 5.45 -10.20
C LEU A 24 -1.46 5.43 -11.50
N GLY A 25 -2.08 5.70 -12.65
CA GLY A 25 -1.43 5.70 -13.97
C GLY A 25 -0.90 4.34 -14.44
N VAL A 26 -1.42 3.24 -13.87
CA VAL A 26 -0.96 1.88 -14.15
C VAL A 26 -1.61 1.30 -15.40
N LYS A 27 -1.01 0.27 -16.00
CA LYS A 27 -1.46 -0.23 -17.32
C LYS A 27 -2.57 -1.28 -17.23
N SER A 28 -2.74 -1.92 -16.06
CA SER A 28 -3.72 -3.00 -15.90
C SER A 28 -4.45 -2.92 -14.56
N ARG A 29 -5.70 -3.40 -14.56
CA ARG A 29 -6.51 -3.55 -13.34
C ARG A 29 -5.83 -4.43 -12.29
N THR A 30 -5.13 -5.48 -12.73
CA THR A 30 -4.38 -6.37 -11.83
C THR A 30 -3.24 -5.64 -11.14
N GLU A 31 -2.51 -4.81 -11.87
CA GLU A 31 -1.43 -3.99 -11.32
C GLU A 31 -1.97 -2.95 -10.33
N ALA A 32 -3.09 -2.30 -10.66
CA ALA A 32 -3.79 -1.39 -9.76
C ALA A 32 -4.13 -2.07 -8.41
N VAL A 33 -4.66 -3.30 -8.45
CA VAL A 33 -4.98 -4.06 -7.22
C VAL A 33 -3.71 -4.39 -6.43
N HIS A 34 -2.64 -4.82 -7.07
CA HIS A 34 -1.39 -5.15 -6.36
C HIS A 34 -0.74 -3.92 -5.72
N VAL A 35 -0.75 -2.77 -6.39
CA VAL A 35 -0.21 -1.52 -5.84
C VAL A 35 -1.06 -1.06 -4.65
N ALA A 36 -2.39 -1.02 -4.81
CA ALA A 36 -3.30 -0.64 -3.74
C ALA A 36 -3.15 -1.53 -2.48
N LEU A 37 -3.01 -2.85 -2.65
CA LEU A 37 -2.78 -3.76 -1.53
C LEU A 37 -1.46 -3.49 -0.80
N ARG A 38 -0.39 -3.14 -1.53
CA ARG A 38 0.90 -2.78 -0.91
C ARG A 38 0.81 -1.46 -0.14
N GLU A 39 0.14 -0.47 -0.70
CA GLU A 39 -0.04 0.83 -0.05
C GLU A 39 -0.85 0.70 1.23
N VAL A 40 -1.98 -0.02 1.21
CA VAL A 40 -2.80 -0.24 2.41
C VAL A 40 -2.02 -1.00 3.49
N ALA A 41 -1.27 -2.04 3.10
CA ALA A 41 -0.42 -2.76 4.04
C ALA A 41 0.71 -1.87 4.62
N GLY A 42 1.31 -1.02 3.78
CA GLY A 42 2.32 -0.05 4.18
C GLY A 42 1.76 0.99 5.16
N LEU A 43 0.59 1.56 4.86
CA LEU A 43 -0.11 2.51 5.73
C LEU A 43 -0.49 1.90 7.07
N LYS A 44 -0.92 0.63 7.10
CA LYS A 44 -1.21 -0.07 8.35
C LYS A 44 0.06 -0.24 9.19
N LYS A 45 1.16 -0.70 8.58
CA LYS A 45 2.46 -0.82 9.26
C LYS A 45 2.96 0.54 9.76
N PHE A 46 2.78 1.60 8.98
CA PHE A 46 3.13 2.95 9.37
C PHE A 46 2.31 3.41 10.57
N LYS A 47 0.99 3.19 10.57
CA LYS A 47 0.13 3.48 11.73
C LYS A 47 0.55 2.70 12.96
N GLU A 48 0.87 1.41 12.83
CA GLU A 48 1.37 0.59 13.94
C GLU A 48 2.70 1.11 14.48
N LEU A 49 3.62 1.52 13.60
CA LEU A 49 4.89 2.12 13.98
C LEU A 49 4.68 3.46 14.70
N MET A 50 3.80 4.32 14.17
CA MET A 50 3.42 5.59 14.79
C MET A 50 2.67 5.41 16.12
N LEU A 51 1.88 4.35 16.31
CA LEU A 51 1.27 4.05 17.60
C LEU A 51 2.32 3.57 18.62
N LYS A 52 3.27 2.75 18.17
CA LYS A 52 4.32 2.20 19.03
C LYS A 52 5.34 3.25 19.47
N HIS A 53 5.61 4.23 18.60
CA HIS A 53 6.68 5.20 18.76
C HIS A 53 6.22 6.66 18.79
N GLY A 54 4.92 6.92 18.58
CA GLY A 54 4.33 8.26 18.60
C GLY A 54 4.53 8.92 19.95
N GLY A 55 5.25 10.04 19.95
CA GLY A 55 5.63 10.79 21.15
C GLY A 55 6.89 10.29 21.87
N LYS A 56 7.48 9.16 21.47
CA LYS A 56 8.74 8.63 22.05
C LYS A 56 9.96 8.87 21.16
N LEU A 57 9.75 9.15 19.87
CA LEU A 57 10.83 9.50 18.95
C LEU A 57 11.23 10.95 19.19
N LYS A 58 12.37 11.14 19.84
CA LYS A 58 13.12 12.39 19.73
C LYS A 58 13.73 12.39 18.34
N PHE A 59 13.44 13.41 17.53
CA PHE A 59 14.23 13.65 16.33
C PHE A 59 15.67 13.92 16.80
N GLU A 60 16.58 12.98 16.58
CA GLU A 60 18.02 13.16 16.76
C GLU A 60 18.55 14.18 15.75
N ALA A 61 18.06 15.42 15.85
CA ALA A 61 18.43 16.59 15.05
C ALA A 61 17.79 17.88 15.59
N HIS A 62 16.88 17.84 16.57
CA HIS A 62 16.33 19.06 17.16
C HIS A 62 17.16 19.52 18.37
N GLY A 63 18.37 19.98 18.09
CA GLY A 63 19.22 20.63 19.09
C GLY A 63 20.71 20.49 18.82
N ARG A 64 21.25 21.46 18.05
CA ARG A 64 22.67 21.83 17.87
C ARG A 64 23.66 20.74 17.43
#